data_AF-A0A952A4W4-F1
#
_entry.id   AF-A0A952A4W4-F1
#
_cell.length_a   1.000
_cell.length_b   1.000
_cell.length_c   1.000
_cell.angle_alpha   90.00
_cell.angle_beta   90.00
_cell.angle_gamma   90.00
#
_symmetry.space_group_name_H-M   'P 1'
#
loop_
_entity.id
_entity.type
_entity.pdbx_description
1 polymer ?
#
loop_
_entity_poly.entity_id
_entity_poly.type
_entity_poly.pdbx_seq_one_letter_code
_entity_poly.pdbx_strand_id
1 'polypeptide(L)' 'TGDTVKAGQTLGLCGNSGRTSEPHIHFHLQTGATFADAGTGLPANFHDMLVDGRPARDGEPVRGQAIAPAK' A
#
# COMPACT_ATOMS: atom_id res chain seq x y z
N THR A 1 -3.25 14.39 -15.11
CA THR A 1 -3.62 14.58 -13.68
C THR A 1 -5.08 14.98 -13.63
N GLY A 2 -5.79 14.68 -12.53
CA GLY A 2 -7.24 14.92 -12.42
C GLY A 2 -8.12 13.71 -12.74
N ASP A 3 -7.53 12.54 -12.99
CA ASP A 3 -8.28 11.31 -13.23
C ASP A 3 -9.01 10.86 -11.97
N THR A 4 -10.28 10.52 -12.10
CA THR A 4 -11.04 9.85 -11.03
C THR A 4 -10.71 8.37 -11.04
N VAL A 5 -10.36 7.83 -9.88
CA VAL A 5 -9.97 6.42 -9.71
C VAL A 5 -10.91 5.70 -8.75
N LYS A 6 -10.98 4.37 -8.86
CA LYS A 6 -11.76 3.51 -7.98
C LYS A 6 -10.89 2.51 -7.23
N ALA A 7 -11.38 2.00 -6.11
CA ALA A 7 -10.69 0.93 -5.37
C ALA A 7 -10.41 -0.29 -6.28
N GLY A 8 -9.21 -0.84 -6.19
CA GLY A 8 -8.73 -1.96 -7.02
C GLY A 8 -8.28 -1.57 -8.43
N GLN A 9 -8.35 -0.30 -8.83
CA GLN A 9 -7.81 0.14 -10.12
C GLN A 9 -6.28 0.15 -10.10
N THR A 10 -5.65 -0.49 -11.08
CA THR A 10 -4.20 -0.40 -11.29
C THR A 10 -3.82 1.04 -11.63
N LEU A 11 -3.02 1.67 -10.76
CA LEU A 11 -2.53 3.04 -10.95
C LEU A 11 -1.12 3.08 -11.57
N GLY A 12 -0.35 2.01 -11.40
CA GLY A 12 1.03 1.92 -11.87
C GLY A 12 1.65 0.57 -11.51
N LEU A 13 2.88 0.37 -11.96
CA LEU A 13 3.69 -0.81 -11.67
C LEU A 13 4.84 -0.45 -10.73
N CYS A 14 5.38 -1.44 -10.02
CA CYS A 14 6.57 -1.26 -9.18
C CYS A 14 7.74 -0.74 -10.02
N GLY A 15 8.48 0.21 -9.45
CA GLY A 15 9.63 0.83 -10.09
C GLY A 15 10.82 0.93 -9.14
N ASN A 16 11.82 1.70 -9.57
CA ASN A 16 13.03 1.99 -8.80
C ASN A 16 13.59 3.39 -9.15
N SER A 17 12.70 4.34 -9.48
CA SER A 17 13.11 5.71 -9.81
C SER A 17 13.36 6.53 -8.54
N GLY A 18 14.17 7.60 -8.66
CA GLY A 18 14.54 8.45 -7.53
C GLY A 18 15.77 7.93 -6.78
N ARG A 19 15.91 8.32 -5.50
CA ARG A 19 17.05 7.95 -4.65
C ARG A 19 16.66 6.79 -3.73
N THR A 20 16.83 5.58 -4.22
CA THR A 20 16.51 4.32 -3.54
C THR A 20 17.58 3.26 -3.84
N SER A 21 17.76 2.30 -2.94
CA SER A 21 18.68 1.17 -3.07
C SER A 21 18.09 -0.02 -3.83
N GLU A 22 16.78 -0.26 -3.71
CA GLU A 22 16.12 -1.42 -4.33
C GLU A 22 14.72 -1.06 -4.88
N PRO A 23 14.21 -1.82 -5.87
CA PRO A 23 12.83 -1.67 -6.36
C PRO A 23 11.81 -1.95 -5.26
N HIS A 24 10.91 -1.00 -5.00
CA HIS A 24 9.82 -1.16 -4.04
C HIS A 24 8.71 -0.14 -4.28
N ILE A 25 7.57 -0.36 -3.63
CA ILE A 25 6.50 0.64 -3.50
C ILE A 25 6.65 1.35 -2.16
N HIS A 26 6.77 2.67 -2.20
CA HIS A 26 6.69 3.55 -1.04
C HIS A 26 5.34 4.26 -1.05
N PHE A 27 4.56 4.16 0.04
CA PHE A 27 3.20 4.71 0.11
C PHE A 27 2.92 5.30 1.49
N HIS A 28 2.05 6.32 1.54
CA HIS A 28 1.58 6.95 2.78
C HIS A 28 0.05 6.94 2.83
N LEU A 29 -0.51 6.72 4.02
CA LEU A 29 -1.93 6.89 4.32
C LEU A 29 -2.09 7.89 5.47
N GLN A 30 -2.91 8.91 5.26
CA GLN A 30 -3.07 10.02 6.20
C GLN A 30 -4.45 10.66 6.11
N THR A 31 -4.87 11.37 7.15
CA THR A 31 -6.18 12.05 7.22
C THR A 31 -6.27 13.33 6.40
N GLY A 32 -5.14 14.02 6.17
CA GLY A 32 -5.05 15.31 5.48
C GLY A 32 -4.46 15.19 4.08
N ALA A 33 -4.80 16.14 3.21
CA ALA A 33 -4.29 16.16 1.83
C ALA A 33 -2.82 16.60 1.75
N THR A 34 -2.34 17.38 2.71
CA THR A 34 -0.96 17.87 2.76
C THR A 34 -0.31 17.58 4.11
N PHE A 35 1.02 17.51 4.12
CA PHE A 35 1.80 17.40 5.36
C PHE A 35 1.66 18.65 6.26
N ALA A 36 1.36 19.81 5.67
CA ALA A 36 1.21 21.06 6.41
C ALA A 36 -0.10 21.11 7.21
N ASP A 37 -1.14 20.39 6.77
CA ASP A 37 -2.47 20.37 7.40
C ASP A 37 -2.55 19.47 8.65
N ALA A 38 -1.41 19.19 9.29
CA ALA A 38 -1.30 18.28 10.44
C ALA A 38 -1.90 16.88 10.16
N GLY A 39 -1.81 16.42 8.91
CA GLY A 39 -2.24 15.08 8.51
C GLY A 39 -1.62 14.03 9.42
N THR A 40 -2.46 13.24 10.10
CA THR A 40 -1.99 12.18 10.98
C THR A 40 -1.86 10.90 10.17
N GLY A 41 -0.72 10.23 10.32
CA GLY A 41 -0.49 8.91 9.71
C GLY A 41 -1.52 7.89 10.22
N LEU A 42 -2.07 7.11 9.31
CA LEU A 42 -3.06 6.09 9.60
C LEU A 42 -2.45 4.69 9.47
N PRO A 43 -2.93 3.70 10.24
CA PRO A 43 -2.56 2.30 10.04
C PRO A 43 -3.02 1.82 8.65
N ALA A 44 -2.20 0.97 8.02
CA ALA A 44 -2.40 0.50 6.65
C ALA A 44 -2.90 -0.95 6.67
N ASN A 45 -4.18 -1.12 6.96
CA ASN A 45 -4.81 -2.44 7.00
C ASN A 45 -5.14 -2.93 5.57
N PHE A 46 -4.74 -4.15 5.26
CA PHE A 46 -5.01 -4.83 4.00
C PHE A 46 -6.11 -5.88 4.19
N HIS A 47 -6.98 -5.97 3.18
CA HIS A 47 -8.11 -6.90 3.17
C HIS A 47 -7.88 -8.03 2.17
N ASP A 48 -8.45 -9.20 2.46
CA ASP A 48 -8.53 -10.35 1.56
C ASP A 48 -7.17 -10.75 0.93
N MET A 49 -6.20 -11.05 1.80
CA MET A 49 -4.84 -11.41 1.42
C MET A 49 -4.48 -12.85 1.79
N LEU A 50 -3.47 -13.39 1.13
CA LEU A 50 -2.73 -14.56 1.57
C LEU A 50 -1.44 -14.08 2.23
N VAL A 51 -1.21 -14.53 3.47
CA VAL A 51 0.02 -14.32 4.22
C VAL A 51 0.74 -15.66 4.30
N ASP A 52 1.90 -15.76 3.65
CA ASP A 52 2.66 -17.00 3.52
C ASP A 52 1.80 -18.17 3.00
N GLY A 53 0.92 -17.88 2.03
CA GLY A 53 -0.01 -18.83 1.43
C GLY A 53 -1.25 -19.16 2.26
N ARG A 54 -1.43 -18.55 3.44
CA ARG A 54 -2.60 -18.76 4.30
C ARG A 54 -3.57 -17.58 4.20
N PRO A 55 -4.89 -17.80 4.10
CA PRO A 55 -5.86 -16.71 4.06
C PRO A 55 -5.83 -15.86 5.33
N ALA A 56 -5.84 -14.54 5.16
CA ALA A 56 -6.06 -13.55 6.19
C ALA A 56 -7.11 -12.53 5.69
N ARG A 57 -8.16 -12.31 6.49
CA ARG A 57 -9.22 -11.36 6.11
C ARG A 57 -8.76 -9.92 6.21
N ASP A 58 -8.07 -9.58 7.30
CA ASP A 58 -7.63 -8.23 7.64
C ASP A 58 -6.25 -8.30 8.31
N GLY A 59 -5.41 -7.29 8.13
CA GLY A 59 -4.16 -7.12 8.86
C GLY A 59 -3.12 -6.25 8.16
N GLU A 60 -2.04 -5.92 8.87
CA GLU A 60 -0.87 -5.27 8.29
C GLU A 60 0.21 -6.33 7.96
N PRO A 61 0.85 -6.28 6.78
CA PRO A 61 1.98 -7.12 6.46
C PRO A 61 3.13 -6.95 7.46
N VAL A 62 3.66 -8.06 7.96
CA VAL A 62 4.84 -8.08 8.81
C VAL A 62 6.08 -8.37 7.97
N ARG A 63 7.20 -7.72 8.32
CA ARG A 63 8.49 -7.94 7.66
C ARG A 63 8.80 -9.44 7.55
N GLY A 64 9.12 -9.89 6.34
CA GLY A 64 9.49 -11.27 6.02
C GLY A 64 8.35 -12.12 5.50
N GLN A 65 7.11 -11.64 5.58
CA GLN A 65 5.96 -12.34 5.01
C GLN A 65 5.90 -12.17 3.49
N ALA A 66 5.53 -13.24 2.80
CA ALA A 66 5.08 -13.18 1.41
C ALA A 66 3.58 -12.89 1.39
N ILE A 67 3.20 -11.75 0.77
CA ILE A 67 1.80 -11.34 0.62
C ILE A 67 1.36 -11.57 -0.82
N ALA A 68 0.18 -12.16 -0.99
CA ALA A 68 -0.47 -12.32 -2.30
C ALA A 68 -1.97 -12.01 -2.19
N PRO A 69 -2.65 -11.65 -3.29
CA PRO A 69 -4.10 -11.50 -3.27
C PRO A 69 -4.78 -12.86 -3.01
N ALA A 70 -5.84 -12.88 -2.20
CA ALA A 70 -6.61 -14.11 -1.94
C ALA A 70 -7.54 -14.50 -3.11
N LYS A 71 -7.75 -13.60 -4.07
CA LYS A 71 -8.45 -13.83 -5.35
C LYS A 71 -7.87 -12.96 -6.46
#